data_AF-Q8CUP4-F1
#
_entry.id   AF-Q8CUP4-F1
#
_cell.length_a   1.000
_cell.length_b   1.000
_cell.length_c   1.000
_cell.angle_alpha   90.00
_cell.angle_beta   90.00
_cell.angle_gamma   90.00
#
_symmetry.space_group_name_H-M   'P 1'
#
loop_
_entity.id
_entity.type
_entity.pdbx_description
1 polymer ?
#
loop_
_entity_poly.entity_id
_entity_poly.type
_entity_poly.pdbx_seq_one_letter_code
_entity_poly.pdbx_strand_id
1 'polypeptide(L)'
;MIDIPYFLFVIYLLGILFVLCISVVHWIRREFEILSSLGIILSLLLPLMTFLFSIYRLEGTNEIVYIWNQLRNANGWAIVIVFGHLFLLVWMIIGIQMKEVYQWTKGLISRIQNKWKQRTNHSQREISEK
;
A
#
# COMPACT_ATOMS: atom_id res chain seq x y z
N MET A 1 10.82 -17.22 21.31
CA MET A 1 10.30 -16.97 19.94
C MET A 1 9.52 -15.67 20.02
N ILE A 2 10.08 -14.57 19.50
CA ILE A 2 9.31 -13.34 19.32
C ILE A 2 9.02 -13.31 17.83
N ASP A 3 7.88 -13.90 17.47
CA ASP A 3 7.37 -13.82 16.11
C ASP A 3 6.78 -12.43 15.91
N ILE A 4 6.92 -11.88 14.70
CA ILE A 4 6.36 -10.57 14.39
C ILE A 4 4.84 -10.66 14.63
N PRO A 5 4.26 -9.84 15.53
CA PRO A 5 2.84 -9.91 15.81
C PRO A 5 2.04 -9.72 14.53
N TYR A 6 1.02 -10.56 14.33
CA TYR A 6 0.18 -10.58 13.13
C TYR A 6 -0.32 -9.19 12.71
N PHE A 7 -0.60 -8.32 13.68
CA PHE A 7 -0.99 -6.93 13.46
C PHE A 7 0.04 -6.11 12.65
N LEU A 8 1.35 -6.32 12.86
CA LEU A 8 2.39 -5.63 12.08
C LEU A 8 2.37 -6.08 10.61
N PHE A 9 2.08 -7.35 10.33
CA PHE A 9 1.91 -7.84 8.97
C PHE A 9 0.68 -7.21 8.29
N VAL A 10 -0.43 -7.06 9.03
CA VAL A 10 -1.64 -6.39 8.54
C VAL A 10 -1.37 -4.92 8.22
N ILE A 11 -0.71 -4.18 9.11
CA ILE A 11 -0.33 -2.77 8.85
C ILE A 11 0.58 -2.68 7.63
N TYR A 12 1.58 -3.56 7.55
CA TYR A 12 2.51 -3.62 6.43
C TYR A 12 1.78 -3.79 5.10
N LEU A 13 0.87 -4.75 5.01
CA LEU A 13 0.07 -4.98 3.81
C LEU A 13 -0.84 -3.79 3.48
N LEU A 14 -1.43 -3.16 4.49
CA LEU A 14 -2.26 -1.96 4.31
C LEU A 14 -1.44 -0.78 3.75
N GLY A 15 -0.21 -0.60 4.24
CA GLY A 15 0.73 0.39 3.73
C GLY A 15 1.12 0.15 2.28
N ILE A 16 1.46 -1.09 1.93
CA ILE A 16 1.74 -1.50 0.54
C ILE A 16 0.55 -1.20 -0.37
N LEU A 17 -0.67 -1.56 0.05
CA LEU A 17 -1.90 -1.29 -0.72
C LEU A 17 -2.15 0.22 -0.89
N PHE A 18 -1.86 1.01 0.13
CA PHE A 18 -1.99 2.46 0.06
C PHE A 18 -1.04 3.06 -1.00
N VAL A 19 0.22 2.61 -0.99
CA VAL A 19 1.20 3.04 -2.00
C VAL A 19 0.84 2.57 -3.41
N LEU A 20 0.29 1.36 -3.54
CA LEU A 20 -0.23 0.85 -4.81
C LEU A 20 -1.34 1.77 -5.35
N CYS A 21 -2.32 2.12 -4.52
CA CYS A 21 -3.39 3.04 -4.90
C CYS A 21 -2.87 4.42 -5.34
N ILE A 22 -1.94 5.00 -4.58
CA ILE A 22 -1.33 6.31 -4.92
C ILE A 22 -0.62 6.24 -6.27
N SER A 23 0.15 5.17 -6.49
CA SER A 23 0.87 4.96 -7.74
C SER A 23 -0.12 4.80 -8.91
N VAL A 24 -1.14 3.95 -8.78
CA VAL A 24 -2.16 3.78 -9.82
C VAL A 24 -2.84 5.13 -10.18
N VAL A 25 -3.18 5.95 -9.19
CA VAL A 25 -3.76 7.28 -9.42
C VAL A 25 -2.81 8.20 -10.19
N HIS A 26 -1.54 8.28 -9.79
CA HIS A 26 -0.54 9.10 -10.49
C HIS A 26 -0.28 8.60 -11.91
N TRP A 27 -0.26 7.27 -12.10
CA TRP A 27 -0.07 6.66 -13.42
C TRP A 27 -1.21 7.01 -14.38
N ILE A 28 -2.47 6.92 -13.93
CA ILE A 28 -3.64 7.31 -14.73
C ILE A 28 -3.62 8.80 -15.09
N ARG A 29 -3.09 9.65 -14.19
CA ARG A 29 -2.95 11.09 -14.42
C ARG A 29 -1.78 11.47 -15.32
N ARG A 30 -0.94 10.50 -15.72
CA ARG A 30 0.31 10.72 -16.46
C ARG A 30 1.29 11.67 -15.76
N GLU A 31 1.15 11.80 -14.45
CA GLU A 31 2.08 12.57 -13.62
C GLU A 31 3.13 11.61 -13.08
N PHE A 32 4.41 11.93 -13.31
CA PHE A 32 5.53 11.08 -12.90
C PHE A 32 5.41 9.63 -13.40
N GLU A 33 5.08 9.43 -14.68
CA GLU A 33 4.79 8.12 -15.30
C GLU A 33 5.82 7.04 -14.92
N ILE A 34 7.12 7.35 -14.98
CA ILE A 34 8.20 6.41 -14.70
C ILE A 34 8.22 6.01 -13.20
N LEU A 35 8.20 6.99 -12.30
CA LEU A 35 8.27 6.72 -10.85
C LEU A 35 7.01 5.98 -10.37
N SER A 36 5.87 6.32 -10.96
CA SER A 36 4.60 5.68 -10.66
C SER A 36 4.55 4.23 -11.12
N SER A 37 5.03 3.95 -12.33
CA SER A 37 5.19 2.58 -12.85
C SER A 37 6.07 1.74 -11.94
N LEU A 38 7.21 2.31 -11.50
CA LEU A 38 8.10 1.70 -10.52
C LEU A 38 7.38 1.43 -9.19
N GLY A 39 6.61 2.37 -8.66
CA GLY A 39 5.83 2.20 -7.44
C GLY A 39 4.83 1.05 -7.52
N ILE A 40 4.13 0.90 -8.65
CA ILE A 40 3.23 -0.24 -8.90
C ILE A 40 4.01 -1.56 -8.86
N ILE A 41 5.08 -1.66 -9.65
CA ILE A 41 5.90 -2.88 -9.75
C ILE A 41 6.49 -3.24 -8.39
N LEU A 42 7.10 -2.29 -7.69
CA LEU A 42 7.73 -2.50 -6.38
C LEU A 42 6.70 -2.87 -5.31
N SER A 43 5.51 -2.26 -5.31
CA SER A 43 4.46 -2.60 -4.34
C SER A 43 3.93 -4.04 -4.49
N LEU A 44 4.03 -4.63 -5.68
CA LEU A 44 3.67 -6.03 -5.94
C LEU A 44 4.87 -6.97 -5.73
N LEU A 45 6.05 -6.54 -6.14
CA LEU A 45 7.27 -7.34 -6.09
C LEU A 45 7.79 -7.52 -4.67
N LEU A 46 7.76 -6.47 -3.85
CA LEU A 46 8.29 -6.51 -2.48
C LEU A 46 7.54 -7.48 -1.57
N PRO A 47 6.20 -7.52 -1.49
CA PRO A 47 5.52 -8.51 -0.65
C PRO A 47 5.82 -9.94 -1.12
N LEU A 48 5.92 -10.17 -2.43
CA LEU A 48 6.31 -11.46 -2.99
C LEU A 48 7.75 -11.84 -2.58
N MET A 49 8.69 -10.90 -2.67
CA MET A 49 10.08 -11.12 -2.31
C MET A 49 10.27 -11.33 -0.81
N THR A 50 9.58 -10.55 0.02
CA THR A 50 9.56 -10.72 1.48
C THR A 50 9.01 -12.10 1.85
N PHE A 51 7.96 -12.56 1.17
CA PHE A 51 7.40 -13.90 1.35
C PHE A 51 8.42 -14.99 0.98
N LEU A 52 9.07 -14.86 -0.19
CA LEU A 52 10.13 -15.78 -0.62
C LEU A 52 11.30 -15.81 0.38
N PHE A 53 11.70 -14.64 0.89
CA PHE A 53 12.77 -14.52 1.88
C PHE A 53 12.44 -15.18 3.21
N SER A 54 11.16 -15.18 3.60
CA SER A 54 10.70 -15.87 4.81
C SER A 54 10.79 -17.40 4.66
N ILE A 55 10.55 -17.95 3.46
CA ILE A 55 10.67 -19.40 3.18
C ILE A 55 12.13 -19.88 3.23
N TYR A 56 13.06 -19.07 2.71
CA TYR A 56 14.50 -19.43 2.69
C TYR A 56 15.20 -19.30 4.05
N ARG A 57 14.47 -18.85 5.09
CA ARG A 57 15.02 -18.66 6.44
C ARG A 57 15.21 -20.00 7.14
N LEU A 58 16.38 -20.20 7.74
CA LEU A 58 16.64 -21.32 8.66
C LEU A 58 15.77 -21.17 9.91
N GLU A 59 15.04 -22.24 10.26
CA GLU A 59 14.15 -22.29 11.42
C GLU A 59 14.87 -21.81 12.70
N GLY A 60 14.24 -20.89 13.43
CA GLY A 60 14.76 -20.36 14.71
C GLY A 60 15.53 -19.04 14.65
N THR A 61 15.80 -18.47 13.46
CA THR A 61 16.45 -17.15 13.33
C THR A 61 15.44 -16.01 13.25
N ASN A 62 15.66 -14.86 13.90
CA ASN A 62 14.75 -13.71 13.81
C ASN A 62 14.78 -13.10 12.39
N GLU A 63 13.62 -12.78 11.80
CA GLU A 63 13.49 -12.25 10.43
C GLU A 63 14.33 -10.98 10.20
N ILE A 64 14.33 -10.05 11.17
CA ILE A 64 15.09 -8.80 11.08
C ILE A 64 16.59 -9.09 11.08
N VAL A 65 17.03 -10.00 11.95
CA VAL A 65 18.44 -10.40 12.07
C VAL A 65 18.90 -11.14 10.81
N TYR A 66 18.04 -11.98 10.23
CA TYR A 66 18.32 -12.68 9.00
C TYR A 66 18.49 -11.72 7.82
N ILE A 67 17.58 -10.74 7.66
CA ILE A 67 17.70 -9.71 6.62
C ILE A 67 18.97 -8.88 6.83
N TRP A 68 19.29 -8.49 8.07
CA TRP A 68 20.50 -7.73 8.37
C TRP A 68 21.78 -8.50 8.03
N ASN A 69 21.81 -9.81 8.34
CA ASN A 69 22.94 -10.66 8.02
C ASN A 69 23.10 -10.85 6.51
N GLN A 70 21.99 -11.04 5.79
CA GLN A 70 21.99 -11.13 4.33
C GLN A 70 22.40 -9.81 3.65
N LEU A 71 22.02 -8.67 4.24
CA LEU A 71 22.44 -7.34 3.78
C LEU A 71 23.95 -7.14 3.97
N ARG A 72 24.50 -7.56 5.12
CA ARG A 72 25.95 -7.52 5.39
C ARG A 72 26.73 -8.42 4.43
N ASN A 73 26.16 -9.57 4.05
CA ASN A 73 26.72 -10.48 3.06
C ASN A 73 26.54 -9.98 1.60
N ALA A 74 26.06 -8.74 1.40
CA ALA A 74 25.79 -8.14 0.11
C ALA A 74 24.90 -9.00 -0.80
N ASN A 75 23.95 -9.75 -0.21
CA ASN A 75 23.00 -10.52 -0.98
C ASN A 75 22.12 -9.57 -1.79
N GLY A 76 22.16 -9.69 -3.12
CA GLY A 76 21.44 -8.81 -4.05
C GLY A 76 19.94 -8.72 -3.73
N TRP A 77 19.32 -9.81 -3.29
CA TRP A 77 17.91 -9.82 -2.92
C TRP A 77 17.63 -9.01 -1.66
N ALA A 78 18.48 -9.12 -0.62
CA ALA A 78 18.32 -8.32 0.60
C ALA A 78 18.48 -6.82 0.33
N ILE A 79 19.42 -6.46 -0.56
CA ILE A 79 19.61 -5.07 -1.01
C ILE A 79 18.35 -4.57 -1.72
N VAL A 80 17.84 -5.31 -2.70
CA VAL A 80 16.62 -4.94 -3.44
C VAL A 80 15.42 -4.78 -2.50
N ILE A 81 15.27 -5.68 -1.52
CA ILE A 81 14.19 -5.58 -0.53
C ILE A 81 14.34 -4.29 0.29
N VAL A 82 15.51 -4.01 0.87
CA VAL A 82 15.71 -2.83 1.73
C VAL A 82 15.54 -1.52 0.94
N PHE A 83 16.21 -1.40 -0.21
CA PHE A 83 16.12 -0.20 -1.04
C PHE A 83 14.74 -0.03 -1.65
N GLY A 84 14.05 -1.12 -2.02
CA GLY A 84 12.68 -1.06 -2.51
C GLY A 84 11.71 -0.55 -1.45
N HIS A 85 11.84 -1.00 -0.20
CA HIS A 85 11.03 -0.47 0.90
C HIS A 85 11.33 1.01 1.16
N LEU A 86 12.61 1.40 1.10
CA LEU A 86 13.00 2.81 1.24
C LEU A 86 12.38 3.67 0.12
N PHE A 87 12.41 3.18 -1.12
CA PHE A 87 11.76 3.83 -2.24
C PHE A 87 10.25 4.00 -2.02
N LEU A 88 9.55 2.93 -1.59
CA LEU A 88 8.11 3.02 -1.32
C LEU A 88 7.80 4.03 -0.20
N LEU A 89 8.64 4.13 0.85
CA LEU A 89 8.47 5.12 1.91
C LEU A 89 8.62 6.56 1.39
N VAL A 90 9.65 6.82 0.59
CA VAL A 90 9.87 8.13 -0.02
C VAL A 90 8.73 8.47 -0.98
N TRP A 91 8.34 7.52 -1.83
CA TRP A 91 7.23 7.68 -2.77
C TRP A 91 5.90 7.90 -2.06
N MET A 92 5.66 7.24 -0.93
CA MET A 92 4.49 7.47 -0.09
C MET A 92 4.42 8.93 0.37
N ILE A 93 5.54 9.48 0.87
CA ILE A 93 5.59 10.88 1.33
C ILE A 93 5.35 11.85 0.17
N ILE A 94 6.00 11.63 -0.97
CA ILE A 94 5.85 12.49 -2.16
C ILE A 94 4.43 12.40 -2.72
N GLY A 95 3.91 11.19 -2.90
CA GLY A 95 2.59 10.95 -3.48
C GLY A 95 1.42 11.41 -2.59
N ILE A 96 1.63 11.53 -1.27
CA ILE A 96 0.63 12.11 -0.35
C ILE A 96 0.52 13.64 -0.50
N GLN A 97 1.58 14.34 -0.92
CA GLN A 97 1.59 15.83 -0.94
C GLN A 97 0.67 16.49 -1.97
N MET A 98 -0.10 15.71 -2.73
CA MET A 98 -1.02 16.24 -3.72
C MET A 98 -2.33 16.72 -3.09
N LYS A 99 -2.48 18.04 -2.95
CA LYS A 99 -3.78 18.74 -2.73
C LYS A 99 -4.87 18.19 -3.66
N GLU A 100 -4.51 17.70 -4.83
CA GLU A 100 -5.42 17.13 -5.84
C GLU A 100 -5.91 15.71 -5.55
N VAL A 101 -5.13 14.87 -4.87
CA VAL A 101 -5.60 13.55 -4.41
C VAL A 101 -6.67 13.76 -3.33
N TYR A 102 -6.44 14.72 -2.43
CA TYR A 102 -7.43 15.14 -1.44
C TYR A 102 -8.70 15.71 -2.10
N GLN A 103 -8.58 16.59 -3.10
CA GLN A 103 -9.73 17.15 -3.81
C GLN A 103 -10.53 16.06 -4.55
N TRP A 104 -9.84 15.15 -5.24
CA TRP A 104 -10.49 14.09 -6.01
C TRP A 104 -11.15 13.03 -5.13
N THR A 105 -10.50 12.60 -4.05
CA THR A 105 -11.10 11.67 -3.07
C THR A 105 -12.33 12.29 -2.43
N LYS A 106 -12.29 13.58 -2.07
CA LYS A 106 -13.48 14.33 -1.62
C LYS A 106 -14.60 14.36 -2.68
N GLY A 107 -14.24 14.49 -3.96
CA GLY A 107 -15.18 14.42 -5.08
C GLY A 107 -15.86 13.05 -5.25
N LEU A 108 -15.11 11.96 -5.08
CA LEU A 108 -15.67 10.60 -5.12
C LEU A 108 -16.54 10.29 -3.90
N ILE A 109 -16.05 10.62 -2.70
CA ILE A 109 -16.78 10.39 -1.44
C ILE A 109 -18.12 11.14 -1.46
N SER A 110 -18.13 12.39 -1.92
CA SER A 110 -19.38 13.16 -2.02
C SER A 110 -20.37 12.59 -3.03
N ARG A 111 -19.91 12.04 -4.17
CA ARG A 111 -20.78 11.34 -5.14
C ARG A 111 -21.40 10.08 -4.54
N ILE A 112 -20.62 9.31 -3.79
CA ILE A 112 -21.11 8.10 -3.12
C ILE A 112 -22.11 8.49 -2.03
N GLN A 113 -21.75 9.43 -1.16
CA GLN A 113 -22.61 9.89 -0.08
C GLN A 113 -23.96 10.44 -0.58
N ASN A 114 -23.96 11.21 -1.67
CA ASN A 114 -25.20 11.70 -2.28
C ASN A 114 -26.08 10.56 -2.82
N LYS A 115 -25.51 9.52 -3.43
CA LYS A 115 -26.28 8.35 -3.87
C LYS A 115 -26.93 7.61 -2.70
N TRP A 116 -26.22 7.44 -1.58
CA TRP A 116 -26.78 6.82 -0.38
C TRP A 116 -27.88 7.67 0.25
N LYS A 117 -27.67 8.99 0.34
CA LYS A 117 -28.66 9.94 0.86
C LYS A 117 -29.95 9.99 0.04
N GLN A 118 -29.85 9.84 -1.29
CA GLN A 118 -31.03 9.75 -2.16
C GLN A 118 -31.83 8.47 -1.93
N ARG A 119 -31.17 7.31 -1.76
CA ARG A 119 -31.85 6.03 -1.49
C ARG A 119 -32.59 6.04 -0.15
N THR A 120 -31.99 6.62 0.89
CA THR A 120 -32.65 6.72 2.21
C THR A 120 -33.87 7.64 2.18
N ASN A 121 -33.82 8.75 1.43
CA ASN A 121 -34.96 9.65 1.29
C ASN A 121 -36.11 9.02 0.48
N HIS A 122 -35.81 8.19 -0.52
CA HIS A 122 -36.84 7.49 -1.30
C HIS A 122 -37.57 6.44 -0.46
N SER A 123 -36.83 5.67 0.34
CA SER A 123 -37.40 4.66 1.25
C SER A 123 -38.30 5.27 2.33
N GLN A 124 -37.96 6.46 2.84
CA GLN A 124 -38.79 7.17 3.83
C GLN A 124 -40.12 7.67 3.25
N ARG A 125 -40.15 8.07 1.96
CA ARG A 125 -41.39 8.51 1.30
C ARG A 125 -42.38 7.37 1.09
N GLU A 126 -41.92 6.19 0.70
CA GLU A 126 -42.78 5.01 0.53
C GLU A 126 -43.38 4.50 1.85
N ILE A 127 -42.70 4.72 2.98
CA ILE A 127 -43.21 4.35 4.31
C ILE A 127 -44.24 5.38 4.82
N SER A 128 -44.10 6.65 4.42
CA SER A 128 -45.02 7.73 4.81
C SER A 128 -46.32 7.76 3.99
N GLU A 129 -46.36 7.10 2.82
CA GLU A 129 -47.54 7.01 1.95
C GLU A 129 -48.38 5.73 2.19
N LYS A 130 -47.95 4.85 3.10
CA LYS A 130 -48.70 3.68 3.60
C LYS A 130 -49.33 3.96 4.94
#